data_AF-A0A7S3SNU1-F1
#
_entry.id   AF-A0A7S3SNU1-F1
#
_cell.length_a   1.000
_cell.length_b   1.000
_cell.length_c   1.000
_cell.angle_alpha   90.00
_cell.angle_beta   90.00
_cell.angle_gamma   90.00
#
_symmetry.space_group_name_H-M   'P 1'
#
loop_
_entity.id
_entity.type
_entity.pdbx_description
1 polymer ?
#
loop_
_entity_poly.entity_id
_entity_poly.type
_entity_poly.pdbx_seq_one_letter_code
_entity_poly.pdbx_strand_id
1 'polypeptide(L)'
;KMGFILPIVQADHAPYHGYAEGDRIGDHDHALSYIMDHYSEVLPSFRGIEPEDKRAVQFTQCNLCFNHGWFVQAEAPPGAIFTTFREALIRDHRSELSQQDVALYF
;
A
#
# COMPACT_ATOMS: atom_id res chain seq x y z
N LYS A 1 -4.87 -20.70 -11.48
CA LYS A 1 -5.90 -19.63 -11.29
C LYS A 1 -5.67 -18.98 -9.92
N MET A 2 -5.04 -17.81 -9.88
CA MET A 2 -4.75 -17.02 -8.66
C MET A 2 -6.02 -16.31 -8.13
N GLY A 3 -7.13 -17.03 -7.97
CA GLY A 3 -8.40 -16.48 -7.47
C GLY A 3 -8.70 -16.83 -6.02
N PHE A 4 -7.91 -17.71 -5.40
CA PHE A 4 -8.25 -18.34 -4.13
C PHE A 4 -7.69 -17.64 -2.87
N ILE A 5 -6.89 -16.57 -3.02
CA ILE A 5 -6.16 -15.95 -1.89
C ILE A 5 -6.50 -14.45 -1.72
N LEU A 6 -7.43 -13.91 -2.52
CA LEU A 6 -7.81 -12.50 -2.42
C LEU A 6 -8.90 -12.30 -1.35
N PRO A 7 -8.77 -11.27 -0.49
CA PRO A 7 -9.73 -11.00 0.56
C PRO A 7 -11.08 -10.55 0.01
N ILE A 8 -12.12 -10.79 0.80
CA ILE A 8 -13.48 -10.31 0.57
C ILE A 8 -13.79 -9.29 1.66
N VAL A 9 -14.34 -8.14 1.28
CA VAL A 9 -14.72 -7.09 2.22
C VAL A 9 -15.81 -7.60 3.16
N GLN A 10 -15.49 -7.73 4.44
CA GLN A 10 -16.45 -8.06 5.50
C GLN A 10 -17.38 -6.88 5.78
N ALA A 11 -18.58 -7.17 6.29
CA ALA A 11 -19.60 -6.16 6.62
C ALA A 11 -19.06 -5.04 7.52
N ASP A 12 -18.29 -5.40 8.55
CA ASP A 12 -17.74 -4.45 9.53
C ASP A 12 -16.67 -3.51 8.96
N HIS A 13 -16.13 -3.84 7.78
CA HIS A 13 -15.07 -3.07 7.10
C HIS A 13 -15.57 -2.36 5.84
N ALA A 14 -16.86 -2.50 5.51
CA ALA A 14 -17.46 -1.90 4.33
C ALA A 14 -17.89 -0.43 4.59
N PRO A 15 -17.76 0.46 3.59
CA PRO A 15 -17.05 0.28 2.32
C PRO A 15 -15.53 0.44 2.50
N TYR A 16 -14.74 -0.25 1.67
CA TYR A 16 -13.28 -0.18 1.71
C TYR A 16 -12.70 0.20 0.33
N HIS A 17 -12.07 1.36 0.20
CA HIS A 17 -11.41 1.82 -1.04
C HIS A 17 -12.29 1.68 -2.31
N GLY A 18 -13.59 1.92 -2.19
CA GLY A 18 -14.57 1.80 -3.29
C GLY A 18 -15.17 0.40 -3.50
N TYR A 19 -14.75 -0.59 -2.71
CA TYR A 19 -15.33 -1.93 -2.67
C TYR A 19 -16.46 -1.99 -1.61
N ALA A 20 -17.59 -2.62 -1.98
CA ALA A 20 -18.72 -2.84 -1.09
C ALA A 20 -18.55 -4.13 -0.27
N GLU A 21 -19.43 -4.33 0.72
CA GLU A 21 -19.52 -5.60 1.43
C GLU A 21 -19.69 -6.77 0.45
N GLY A 22 -18.93 -7.84 0.68
CA GLY A 22 -18.98 -9.05 -0.16
C GLY A 22 -18.18 -8.94 -1.47
N ASP A 23 -17.67 -7.76 -1.81
CA ASP A 23 -16.80 -7.60 -2.96
C ASP A 23 -15.43 -8.25 -2.70
N ARG A 24 -14.93 -8.92 -3.73
CA ARG A 24 -13.56 -9.44 -3.74
C ARG A 24 -12.62 -8.32 -4.17
N ILE A 25 -11.60 -8.06 -3.36
CA ILE A 25 -10.57 -7.06 -3.70
C ILE A 25 -9.64 -7.69 -4.74
N GLY A 26 -9.82 -7.26 -6.01
CA GLY A 26 -9.07 -7.79 -7.16
C GLY A 26 -7.68 -7.18 -7.34
N ASP A 27 -7.53 -5.94 -6.88
CA ASP A 27 -6.26 -5.22 -6.91
C ASP A 27 -5.34 -5.68 -5.78
N HIS A 28 -4.09 -5.98 -6.11
CA HIS A 28 -3.12 -6.54 -5.17
C HIS A 28 -2.78 -5.57 -4.03
N ASP A 29 -2.60 -4.29 -4.35
CA ASP A 29 -2.14 -3.28 -3.41
C ASP A 29 -3.25 -2.97 -2.41
N HIS A 30 -4.50 -2.88 -2.90
CA HIS A 30 -5.68 -2.77 -2.04
C HIS A 30 -5.91 -4.03 -1.20
N ALA A 31 -5.65 -5.22 -1.74
CA ALA A 31 -5.81 -6.48 -1.01
C ALA A 31 -4.80 -6.60 0.14
N LEU A 32 -3.55 -6.22 -0.09
CA LEU A 32 -2.53 -6.18 0.95
C LEU A 32 -2.85 -5.10 1.99
N SER A 33 -3.27 -3.90 1.56
CA SER A 33 -3.70 -2.83 2.48
C SER A 33 -4.80 -3.31 3.41
N TYR A 34 -5.82 -4.01 2.87
CA TYR A 34 -6.92 -4.54 3.66
C TYR A 34 -6.48 -5.50 4.75
N ILE A 35 -5.50 -6.36 4.44
CA ILE A 35 -4.91 -7.28 5.42
C ILE A 35 -4.12 -6.51 6.48
N MET A 36 -3.34 -5.51 6.08
CA MET A 36 -2.54 -4.70 7.02
C MET A 36 -3.42 -3.88 7.98
N ASP A 37 -4.55 -3.36 7.48
CA ASP A 37 -5.48 -2.53 8.26
C ASP A 37 -6.32 -3.35 9.24
N HIS A 38 -6.81 -4.52 8.81
CA HIS A 38 -7.82 -5.27 9.57
C HIS A 38 -7.32 -6.58 10.18
N TYR A 39 -6.24 -7.16 9.63
CA TYR A 39 -5.76 -8.50 9.98
C TYR A 39 -4.24 -8.52 10.18
N SER A 40 -3.67 -7.46 10.78
CA SER A 40 -2.22 -7.32 10.97
C SER A 40 -1.57 -8.52 11.69
N GLU A 41 -2.33 -9.29 12.45
CA GLU A 41 -1.90 -10.53 13.12
C GLU A 41 -1.45 -11.65 12.17
N VAL A 42 -1.92 -11.65 10.92
CA VAL A 42 -1.47 -12.62 9.92
C VAL A 42 -0.12 -12.26 9.32
N LEU A 43 0.41 -11.06 9.64
CA LEU A 43 1.71 -10.55 9.23
C LEU A 43 2.58 -10.30 10.49
N PRO A 44 3.17 -11.33 11.11
CA PRO A 44 3.88 -11.17 12.39
C PRO A 44 5.02 -10.13 12.37
N SER A 45 5.73 -10.02 11.25
CA SER A 45 6.78 -9.02 11.05
C SER A 45 6.23 -7.59 11.01
N PHE A 46 5.05 -7.39 10.41
CA PHE A 46 4.37 -6.10 10.38
C PHE A 46 3.69 -5.77 11.71
N ARG A 47 3.19 -6.78 12.43
CA ARG A 47 2.57 -6.57 13.74
C ARG A 47 3.57 -6.03 14.77
N GLY A 48 4.80 -6.51 14.73
CA GLY A 48 5.84 -6.24 15.73
C GLY A 48 6.63 -4.93 15.55
N ILE A 49 6.40 -4.17 14.47
CA ILE A 49 7.05 -2.87 14.25
C ILE A 49 6.26 -1.72 14.91
N GLU A 50 6.91 -0.59 15.13
CA GLU A 50 6.30 0.58 15.74
C GLU A 50 5.24 1.22 14.81
N PRO A 51 4.21 1.89 15.34
CA PRO A 51 3.14 2.47 14.52
C PRO A 51 3.61 3.45 13.43
N GLU A 52 4.70 4.18 13.69
CA GLU A 52 5.31 5.11 12.72
C GLU A 52 5.91 4.34 11.53
N ASP A 53 6.64 3.25 11.81
CA ASP A 53 7.20 2.39 10.77
C ASP A 53 6.11 1.63 10.00
N LYS A 54 5.01 1.25 10.66
CA LYS A 54 3.85 0.62 9.99
C LYS A 54 3.29 1.50 8.89
N ARG A 55 3.20 2.81 9.18
CA ARG A 55 2.71 3.80 8.23
C ARG A 55 3.63 3.90 7.02
N ALA A 56 4.94 3.92 7.22
CA ALA A 56 5.90 3.93 6.13
C ALA A 56 5.76 2.66 5.25
N VAL A 57 5.66 1.48 5.87
CA VAL A 57 5.46 0.22 5.13
C VAL A 57 4.13 0.23 4.36
N GLN A 58 3.02 0.64 4.96
CA GLN A 58 1.73 0.75 4.26
C GLN A 58 1.79 1.72 3.08
N PHE A 59 2.41 2.89 3.27
CA PHE A 59 2.56 3.87 2.21
C PHE A 59 3.36 3.30 1.03
N THR A 60 4.52 2.70 1.32
CA THR A 60 5.41 2.17 0.29
C THR A 60 4.83 0.97 -0.45
N GLN A 61 4.16 0.04 0.24
CA GLN A 61 3.67 -1.20 -0.34
C GLN A 61 2.27 -1.09 -0.97
N CYS A 62 1.43 -0.17 -0.50
CA CYS A 62 0.02 -0.13 -0.90
C CYS A 62 -0.43 1.18 -1.58
N ASN A 63 0.21 2.31 -1.28
CA ASN A 63 -0.27 3.63 -1.75
C ASN A 63 0.61 4.27 -2.81
N LEU A 64 1.88 3.88 -2.88
CA LEU A 64 2.82 4.48 -3.84
C LEU A 64 2.55 4.06 -5.29
N CYS A 65 1.78 2.98 -5.49
CA CYS A 65 1.52 2.37 -6.81
C CYS A 65 2.82 2.19 -7.62
N PHE A 66 3.90 1.84 -6.92
CA PHE A 66 5.25 1.81 -7.47
C PHE A 66 5.74 0.37 -7.59
N ASN A 67 6.04 -0.05 -8.82
CA ASN A 67 6.64 -1.35 -9.05
C ASN A 67 8.16 -1.29 -8.76
N HIS A 68 8.57 -1.81 -7.61
CA HIS A 68 9.98 -1.90 -7.24
C HIS A 68 10.85 -2.65 -8.28
N GLY A 69 10.29 -3.62 -8.99
CA GLY A 69 10.99 -4.33 -10.06
C GLY A 69 11.44 -3.38 -11.17
N TRP A 70 10.60 -2.41 -11.55
CA TRP A 70 10.95 -1.43 -12.59
C TRP A 70 12.12 -0.53 -12.19
N PHE A 71 12.31 -0.27 -10.90
CA PHE A 71 13.45 0.51 -10.40
C PHE A 71 14.73 -0.32 -10.41
N VAL A 72 14.67 -1.53 -9.86
CA VAL A 72 15.83 -2.42 -9.74
C VAL A 72 16.31 -2.92 -11.11
N GLN A 73 15.40 -3.07 -12.07
CA GLN A 73 15.70 -3.48 -13.44
C GLN A 73 16.07 -2.30 -14.36
N ALA A 74 16.00 -1.06 -13.88
CA ALA A 74 16.12 0.17 -14.69
C ALA A 74 15.14 0.22 -15.88
N GLU A 75 14.01 -0.47 -15.78
CA GLU A 75 13.02 -0.62 -16.86
C GLU A 75 12.00 0.53 -16.91
N ALA A 76 11.89 1.35 -15.85
CA ALA A 76 11.08 2.57 -15.86
C ALA A 76 11.94 3.84 -16.02
N PRO A 77 11.57 4.76 -16.94
CA PRO A 77 12.23 6.05 -17.06
C PRO A 77 12.06 6.86 -15.76
N PRO A 78 13.07 7.63 -15.33
CA PRO A 78 13.02 8.42 -14.10
C PRO A 78 11.76 9.31 -13.99
N GLY A 79 11.28 9.85 -15.12
CA GLY A 79 10.10 10.71 -15.15
C GLY A 79 8.81 10.01 -14.71
N ALA A 80 8.60 8.75 -15.12
CA ALA A 80 7.41 8.00 -14.73
C ALA A 80 7.42 7.72 -13.22
N ILE A 81 8.59 7.35 -12.71
CA ILE A 81 8.84 7.04 -11.30
C ILE A 81 8.55 8.26 -10.41
N PHE A 82 9.15 9.41 -10.73
CA PHE A 82 9.01 10.60 -9.89
C PHE A 82 7.67 11.31 -10.04
N THR A 83 6.94 11.12 -11.14
CA THR A 83 5.62 11.71 -11.33
C THR A 83 4.59 11.01 -10.46
N THR A 84 4.52 9.67 -10.48
CA THR A 84 3.60 8.91 -9.62
C THR A 84 3.94 9.08 -8.15
N PHE A 85 5.24 9.12 -7.81
CA PHE A 85 5.69 9.44 -6.45
C PHE A 85 5.18 10.81 -6.01
N ARG A 86 5.42 11.86 -6.81
CA ARG A 86 4.94 13.21 -6.52
C ARG A 86 3.41 13.27 -6.40
N GLU A 87 2.68 12.59 -7.28
CA GLU A 87 1.22 12.53 -7.23
C GLU A 87 0.72 11.84 -5.97
N ALA A 88 1.33 10.72 -5.55
CA ALA A 88 0.99 10.05 -4.29
C ALA A 88 1.19 10.97 -3.08
N LEU A 89 2.30 11.74 -3.05
CA LEU A 89 2.56 12.73 -2.00
C LEU A 89 1.53 13.88 -2.00
N ILE A 90 1.09 14.34 -3.17
CA ILE A 90 0.15 15.46 -3.30
C ILE A 90 -1.30 15.03 -3.03
N ARG A 91 -1.69 13.85 -3.53
CA ARG A 91 -3.06 13.32 -3.49
C ARG A 91 -3.53 12.97 -2.08
N ASP A 92 -2.60 12.57 -1.21
CA ASP A 92 -2.94 12.19 0.17
C ASP A 92 -3.14 13.42 1.09
N HIS A 93 -2.98 14.65 0.59
CA HIS A 93 -3.10 15.92 1.33
C HIS A 93 -2.34 15.94 2.67
N ARG A 94 -1.35 15.04 2.85
CA ARG A 94 -0.53 15.00 4.06
C ARG A 94 0.42 16.17 4.01
N SER A 95 0.04 17.23 4.74
CA SER A 95 0.82 18.45 4.90
C SER A 95 2.18 18.20 5.57
N GLU A 96 2.38 17.03 6.15
CA GLU A 96 3.57 16.64 6.89
C GLU A 96 4.01 15.24 6.47
N LEU A 97 4.75 15.17 5.35
CA LEU A 97 5.57 14.03 5.03
C LEU A 97 6.87 14.16 5.81
N SER A 98 7.13 13.23 6.71
CA SER A 98 8.39 13.22 7.44
C SER A 98 9.49 12.64 6.55
N GLN A 99 10.76 12.97 6.84
CA GLN A 99 11.88 12.33 6.15
C GLN A 99 11.85 10.80 6.31
N GLN A 100 11.27 10.28 7.39
CA GLN A 100 11.18 8.85 7.67
C GLN A 100 10.24 8.12 6.70
N ASP A 101 9.17 8.79 6.24
CA ASP A 101 8.23 8.22 5.26
C ASP A 101 8.90 7.98 3.88
N VAL A 102 10.00 8.69 3.60
CA VAL A 102 10.75 8.63 2.33
C VAL A 102 12.11 7.92 2.49
N ALA A 103 12.62 7.77 3.72
CA ALA A 103 13.92 7.18 4.03
C ALA A 103 14.03 5.71 3.61
N LEU A 104 12.90 4.99 3.47
CA LEU A 104 12.94 3.62 2.93
C LEU A 104 13.45 3.56 1.47
N TYR A 105 13.49 4.70 0.77
CA TYR A 105 13.93 4.81 -0.63
C TYR A 105 15.31 5.46 -0.82
N PHE A 106 15.91 6.07 0.21
CA PHE A 106 17.18 6.78 0.11
C PHE A 106 18.12 6.52 1.29
#